data_AF-A0A924QYB1-F1
#
_entry.id   AF-A0A924QYB1-F1
#
_cell.length_a   1.000
_cell.length_b   1.000
_cell.length_c   1.000
_cell.angle_alpha   90.00
_cell.angle_beta   90.00
_cell.angle_gamma   90.00
#
_symmetry.space_group_name_H-M   'P 1'
#
loop_
_entity.id
_entity.type
_entity.pdbx_description
1 polymer ?
#
loop_
_entity_poly.entity_id
_entity_poly.type
_entity_poly.pdbx_seq_one_letter_code
_entity_poly.pdbx_strand_id
1 'polypeptide(L)'
;NEKTIPTVLTTSQKLSTGVDARNVRNIVLMRPVNSMIEFKQIIGRGTRLYDGKDYFTIYDFVRAHHHFNDPEWDGDPIEPDPPGGGGGGGNGEPKPPGPMPEPQPAVVKIKIKLADGKARSIQSMTATTFWSADGKPMSAAQFLESLFGALPEFFKDEDELRALWSAPDTRRKLLEGLAEKGFGKEPLAEMQKVIEAQSSDLFDVLAYVAFALAPQTRAERAAMAKTEVHQQFTDRQQAFVDFVLAQYVKEGVEELDAEKLTPLLRLRYNNAIADAVADLGSADQIRKVFVGFQKYLYEANPN
;
A
#
# COMPACT_ATOMS: atom_id res chain seq x y z
N ASN A 1 -3.80 44.62 -1.20
CA ASN A 1 -5.13 43.95 -1.23
C ASN A 1 -6.26 44.99 -1.27
N GLU A 2 -6.40 45.76 -2.35
CA GLU A 2 -7.43 46.82 -2.47
C GLU A 2 -8.62 46.46 -3.38
N LYS A 3 -8.67 45.23 -3.92
CA LYS A 3 -9.71 44.81 -4.85
C LYS A 3 -10.63 43.77 -4.21
N THR A 4 -11.93 43.99 -4.32
CA THR A 4 -13.04 43.13 -3.85
C THR A 4 -13.33 41.93 -4.76
N ILE A 5 -12.54 41.74 -5.81
CA ILE A 5 -12.74 40.71 -6.85
C ILE A 5 -11.74 39.57 -6.61
N PRO A 6 -12.17 38.29 -6.63
CA PRO A 6 -11.26 37.16 -6.55
C PRO A 6 -10.16 37.27 -7.60
N THR A 7 -8.91 37.38 -7.16
CA THR A 7 -7.76 37.57 -8.04
C THR A 7 -6.99 36.26 -8.12
N VAL A 8 -6.89 35.69 -9.33
CA VAL A 8 -6.11 34.47 -9.59
C VAL A 8 -4.72 34.87 -10.10
N LEU A 9 -3.68 34.31 -9.49
CA LEU A 9 -2.29 34.52 -9.87
C LEU A 9 -1.71 33.19 -10.37
N THR A 10 -1.32 33.13 -11.64
CA THR A 10 -0.71 31.95 -12.25
C THR A 10 0.80 32.14 -12.40
N THR A 11 1.61 31.16 -12.00
CA THR A 11 3.08 31.19 -12.17
C THR A 11 3.62 29.80 -12.48
N SER A 12 4.65 29.71 -13.34
CA SER A 12 5.26 28.45 -13.76
C SER A 12 6.52 28.09 -12.98
N GLN A 13 7.40 29.03 -12.60
CA GLN A 13 8.69 28.69 -11.95
C GLN A 13 9.16 29.64 -10.83
N LYS A 14 8.50 30.79 -10.63
CA LYS A 14 8.62 31.69 -9.47
C LYS A 14 7.68 32.86 -9.72
N LEU A 15 6.95 33.32 -8.70
CA LEU A 15 6.40 34.67 -8.70
C LEU A 15 7.61 35.61 -8.60
N SER A 16 8.18 35.98 -9.75
CA SER A 16 9.17 37.05 -9.85
C SER A 16 8.51 38.33 -9.36
N THR A 17 8.86 38.70 -8.13
CA THR A 17 8.77 40.03 -7.49
C THR A 17 7.81 41.02 -8.17
N GLY A 18 6.67 41.29 -7.51
CA GLY A 18 5.82 42.44 -7.88
C GLY A 18 4.45 42.49 -7.20
N VAL A 19 3.93 41.37 -6.70
CA VAL A 19 2.60 41.33 -6.07
C VAL A 19 2.68 40.68 -4.69
N ASP A 20 2.63 41.49 -3.63
CA ASP A 20 2.53 41.01 -2.25
C ASP A 20 1.08 40.60 -1.94
N ALA A 21 0.74 39.34 -2.24
CA ALA A 21 -0.54 38.75 -1.87
C ALA A 21 -0.47 38.22 -0.44
N ARG A 22 -0.93 39.02 0.53
CA ARG A 22 -0.98 38.62 1.95
C ARG A 22 -2.19 37.73 2.31
N ASN A 23 -3.28 37.84 1.55
CA ASN A 23 -4.53 37.10 1.81
C ASN A 23 -4.71 35.94 0.82
N VAL A 24 -3.76 35.00 0.79
CA VAL A 24 -3.87 33.78 -0.01
C VAL A 24 -4.79 32.81 0.73
N ARG A 25 -5.95 32.48 0.12
CA ARG A 25 -6.93 31.51 0.68
C ARG A 25 -6.95 30.18 -0.05
N ASN A 26 -6.48 30.13 -1.29
CA ASN A 26 -6.45 28.93 -2.10
C ASN A 26 -5.09 28.80 -2.79
N ILE A 27 -4.49 27.61 -2.75
CA ILE A 27 -3.31 27.23 -3.51
C ILE A 27 -3.70 26.06 -4.40
N VAL A 28 -3.44 26.16 -5.71
CA VAL A 28 -3.78 25.10 -6.67
C VAL A 28 -2.50 24.59 -7.31
N LEU A 29 -2.17 23.32 -7.08
CA LEU A 29 -1.00 22.65 -7.63
C LEU A 29 -1.42 21.88 -8.89
N MET A 30 -1.03 22.41 -10.05
CA MET A 30 -1.30 21.81 -11.36
C MET A 30 -0.03 21.29 -12.05
N ARG A 31 1.12 21.33 -11.38
CA ARG A 31 2.38 20.75 -11.89
C ARG A 31 3.13 19.99 -10.79
N PRO A 32 3.82 18.88 -11.11
CA PRO A 32 4.68 18.20 -10.15
C PRO A 32 5.70 19.17 -9.53
N VAL A 33 5.91 19.04 -8.23
CA VAL A 33 6.89 19.81 -7.47
C VAL A 33 8.03 18.88 -7.10
N ASN A 34 9.16 19.00 -7.79
CA ASN A 34 10.27 18.04 -7.69
C ASN A 34 11.24 18.36 -6.55
N SER A 35 10.99 19.43 -5.78
CA SER A 35 11.85 19.87 -4.68
C SER A 35 11.03 20.29 -3.46
N MET A 36 11.37 19.74 -2.29
CA MET A 36 10.78 20.12 -1.00
C MET A 36 10.92 21.62 -0.71
N ILE A 37 12.02 22.23 -1.14
CA ILE A 37 12.26 23.67 -0.92
C ILE A 37 11.26 24.49 -1.74
N GLU A 38 11.04 24.12 -3.00
CA GLU A 38 10.04 24.76 -3.85
C GLU A 38 8.63 24.55 -3.29
N PHE A 39 8.35 23.35 -2.80
CA PHE A 39 7.11 22.97 -2.16
C PHE A 39 6.78 23.86 -0.95
N LYS A 40 7.72 23.95 0.01
CA LYS A 40 7.61 24.80 1.20
C LYS A 40 7.47 26.28 0.85
N GLN A 41 8.16 26.76 -0.19
CA GLN A 41 8.02 28.14 -0.67
C GLN A 41 6.63 28.44 -1.26
N ILE A 42 5.95 27.46 -1.83
CA ILE A 42 4.58 27.61 -2.33
C ILE A 42 3.60 27.67 -1.17
N ILE A 43 3.67 26.70 -0.24
CA ILE A 43 2.75 26.61 0.91
C ILE A 43 2.95 27.76 1.90
N GLY A 44 4.18 28.22 2.11
CA GLY A 44 4.49 29.38 2.95
C GLY A 44 3.85 30.70 2.49
N ARG A 45 3.28 30.74 1.28
CA ARG A 45 2.43 31.87 0.83
C ARG A 45 1.04 31.82 1.47
N GLY A 46 0.53 30.62 1.73
CA GLY A 46 -0.76 30.34 2.36
C GLY A 46 -0.73 30.46 3.88
N THR A 47 0.41 30.31 4.55
CA THR A 47 0.49 30.38 6.03
C THR A 47 0.55 31.79 6.60
N ARG A 48 0.65 32.83 5.76
CA ARG A 48 0.65 34.23 6.20
C ARG A 48 -0.67 34.58 6.88
N LEU A 49 -0.59 35.12 8.10
CA LEU A 49 -1.74 35.60 8.87
C LEU A 49 -2.40 36.81 8.19
N TYR A 50 -3.73 36.84 8.21
CA TYR A 50 -4.54 37.94 7.68
C TYR A 50 -5.89 37.97 8.42
N ASP A 51 -6.39 39.15 8.78
CA ASP A 51 -7.66 39.27 9.51
C ASP A 51 -8.82 38.64 8.72
N GLY A 52 -9.59 37.79 9.40
CA GLY A 52 -10.70 37.04 8.80
C GLY A 52 -10.27 35.86 7.91
N LYS A 53 -9.05 35.35 8.08
CA LYS A 53 -8.54 34.14 7.42
C LYS A 53 -8.10 33.14 8.49
N ASP A 54 -8.99 32.19 8.78
CA ASP A 54 -8.74 31.13 9.77
C ASP A 54 -8.07 29.90 9.15
N TYR A 55 -8.22 29.72 7.83
CA TYR A 55 -7.62 28.62 7.08
C TYR A 55 -7.31 29.03 5.62
N PHE A 56 -6.55 28.19 4.94
CA PHE A 56 -6.40 28.22 3.49
C PHE A 56 -6.51 26.80 2.94
N THR A 57 -6.96 26.65 1.70
CA THR A 57 -7.17 25.34 1.07
C THR A 57 -6.09 25.08 0.04
N ILE A 58 -5.56 23.85 0.02
CA ILE A 58 -4.64 23.37 -1.01
C ILE A 58 -5.37 22.37 -1.89
N TYR A 59 -5.42 22.64 -3.20
CA TYR A 59 -5.94 21.73 -4.20
C TYR A 59 -4.76 21.11 -4.93
N ASP A 60 -4.54 19.81 -4.75
CA ASP A 60 -3.42 19.09 -5.34
C ASP A 60 -3.87 18.11 -6.43
N PHE A 61 -3.65 18.48 -7.69
CA PHE A 61 -3.99 17.65 -8.85
C PHE A 61 -2.86 16.73 -9.31
N VAL A 62 -1.68 16.83 -8.68
CA VAL A 62 -0.45 16.17 -9.13
C VAL A 62 0.16 15.26 -8.07
N ARG A 63 -0.55 15.07 -6.94
CA ARG A 63 -0.10 14.28 -5.79
C ARG A 63 1.23 14.77 -5.20
N ALA A 64 1.50 16.08 -5.27
CA ALA A 64 2.65 16.68 -4.58
C ALA A 64 2.53 16.55 -3.05
N HIS A 65 1.33 16.25 -2.52
CA HIS A 65 1.08 16.16 -1.09
C HIS A 65 1.86 15.03 -0.38
N HIS A 66 2.38 14.05 -1.12
CA HIS A 66 3.28 13.03 -0.58
C HIS A 66 4.55 13.63 0.05
N HIS A 67 4.89 14.88 -0.27
CA HIS A 67 5.98 15.65 0.33
C HIS A 67 5.62 16.38 1.64
N PHE A 68 4.36 16.38 2.10
CA PHE A 68 3.96 17.06 3.35
C PHE A 68 4.27 16.28 4.63
N ASN A 69 4.79 15.06 4.55
CA ASN A 69 5.08 14.29 5.76
C ASN A 69 6.38 14.78 6.43
N ASP A 70 6.41 16.04 6.86
CA ASP A 70 7.43 16.64 7.72
C ASP A 70 6.80 17.04 9.08
N PRO A 71 6.77 16.11 10.05
CA PRO A 71 6.16 16.34 11.37
C PRO A 71 6.86 17.42 12.21
N GLU A 72 8.13 17.76 11.93
CA GLU A 72 8.83 18.83 12.64
C GLU A 72 8.33 20.23 12.22
N TRP A 73 7.60 20.35 11.10
CA TRP A 73 7.22 21.63 10.52
C TRP A 73 5.72 21.95 10.61
N ASP A 74 4.85 20.96 10.40
CA ASP A 74 3.40 21.22 10.34
C ASP A 74 2.74 21.35 11.73
N GLY A 75 3.37 20.76 12.76
CA GLY A 75 2.82 20.71 14.11
C GLY A 75 1.51 19.93 14.20
N ASP A 76 1.14 19.48 15.41
CA ASP A 76 -0.20 18.93 15.63
C ASP A 76 -1.24 20.05 15.51
N PRO A 77 -2.47 19.79 14.98
CA PRO A 77 -3.56 20.76 15.01
C PRO A 77 -3.80 21.24 16.44
N ILE A 78 -3.42 22.48 16.72
CA ILE A 78 -3.59 23.06 18.05
C ILE A 78 -5.07 23.39 18.23
N GLU A 79 -5.69 22.80 19.26
CA GLU A 79 -7.03 23.22 19.67
C GLU A 79 -7.00 24.72 20.02
N PRO A 80 -8.01 25.52 19.62
CA PRO A 80 -7.99 26.96 19.90
C PRO A 80 -7.96 27.20 21.41
N ASP A 81 -6.96 27.95 21.87
CA ASP A 81 -6.82 28.32 23.28
C ASP A 81 -8.07 29.07 23.78
N PRO A 82 -8.60 28.74 24.97
CA PRO A 82 -9.54 29.60 25.65
C PRO A 82 -8.85 30.93 26.04
N PRO A 83 -9.59 32.05 26.09
CA PRO A 83 -8.95 33.36 26.16
C PRO A 83 -8.37 33.65 27.54
N GLY A 84 -7.04 33.80 27.62
CA GLY A 84 -6.41 34.66 28.63
C GLY A 84 -5.04 34.23 29.14
N GLY A 85 -4.08 35.17 29.08
CA GLY A 85 -2.97 35.28 30.04
C GLY A 85 -1.58 34.94 29.50
N GLY A 86 -0.84 35.95 29.03
CA GLY A 86 0.52 35.79 28.51
C GLY A 86 1.66 35.89 29.53
N GLY A 87 2.89 35.76 29.02
CA GLY A 87 4.09 36.35 29.60
C GLY A 87 5.35 35.47 29.66
N GLY A 88 6.25 35.65 28.68
CA GLY A 88 7.64 36.06 28.94
C GLY A 88 8.77 35.04 29.15
N GLY A 89 9.60 34.85 28.10
CA GLY A 89 11.04 35.15 28.11
C GLY A 89 12.05 34.08 28.59
N GLY A 90 13.01 33.73 27.72
CA GLY A 90 14.26 33.06 28.13
C GLY A 90 15.15 32.60 26.97
N ASN A 91 16.14 33.41 26.61
CA ASN A 91 17.17 33.20 25.59
C ASN A 91 18.13 32.04 25.94
N GLY A 92 18.46 31.20 24.96
CA GLY A 92 19.57 30.25 25.04
C GLY A 92 19.80 29.57 23.69
N GLU A 93 20.78 30.03 22.92
CA GLU A 93 21.20 29.41 21.66
C GLU A 93 21.87 28.05 21.93
N PRO A 94 21.42 26.94 21.30
CA PRO A 94 22.20 25.71 21.22
C PRO A 94 22.95 25.63 19.89
N LYS A 95 24.23 25.25 19.97
CA LYS A 95 25.12 24.89 18.86
C LYS A 95 24.47 23.93 17.85
N PRO A 96 24.86 23.96 16.56
CA PRO A 96 24.30 23.07 15.54
C PRO A 96 24.71 21.62 15.81
N PRO A 97 23.76 20.68 15.98
CA PRO A 97 24.06 19.25 15.93
C PRO A 97 24.39 18.87 14.48
N GLY A 98 25.39 18.01 14.29
CA GLY A 98 25.66 17.39 12.98
C GLY A 98 24.45 16.57 12.50
N PRO A 99 24.40 16.19 11.21
CA PRO A 99 23.23 15.54 10.62
C PRO A 99 22.92 14.23 11.37
N MET A 100 21.86 14.26 12.17
CA MET A 100 21.21 13.07 12.68
C MET A 100 20.36 12.46 11.54
N PRO A 101 20.26 11.13 11.46
CA PRO A 101 19.26 10.49 10.61
C PRO A 101 17.87 11.01 11.01
N GLU A 102 17.09 11.49 10.03
CA GLU A 102 15.73 11.98 10.27
C GLU A 102 14.90 10.92 11.02
N PRO A 103 14.27 11.27 12.16
CA PRO A 103 13.38 10.36 12.85
C PRO A 103 12.15 10.11 11.97
N GLN A 104 11.95 8.85 11.57
CA GLN A 104 10.75 8.43 10.85
C GLN A 104 9.51 8.70 11.73
N PRO A 105 8.43 9.29 11.20
CA PRO A 105 7.22 9.56 11.97
C PRO A 105 6.72 8.29 12.66
N ALA A 106 6.37 8.40 13.95
CA ALA A 106 5.79 7.29 14.69
C ALA A 106 4.44 6.92 14.07
N VAL A 107 4.39 5.78 13.38
CA VAL A 107 3.16 5.18 12.88
C VAL A 107 2.25 4.89 14.08
N VAL A 108 1.16 5.65 14.22
CA VAL A 108 0.14 5.36 15.25
C VAL A 108 -0.64 4.13 14.80
N LYS A 109 -0.37 2.98 15.43
CA LYS A 109 -1.16 1.76 15.21
C LYS A 109 -2.44 1.80 16.04
N ILE A 110 -3.59 1.66 15.39
CA ILE A 110 -4.88 1.52 16.04
C ILE A 110 -5.29 0.05 16.06
N LYS A 111 -5.92 -0.39 17.15
CA LYS A 111 -6.47 -1.74 17.29
C LYS A 111 -7.97 -1.70 17.12
N ILE A 112 -8.48 -2.42 16.11
CA ILE A 112 -9.90 -2.56 15.81
C ILE A 112 -10.36 -3.93 16.30
N LYS A 113 -11.41 -3.98 17.12
CA LYS A 113 -12.00 -5.24 17.57
C LYS A 113 -13.16 -5.60 16.64
N LEU A 114 -13.07 -6.74 15.96
CA LEU A 114 -14.10 -7.23 15.06
C LEU A 114 -15.16 -8.07 15.80
N ALA A 115 -16.22 -8.46 15.09
CA ALA A 115 -17.32 -9.24 15.66
C ALA A 115 -16.89 -10.64 16.15
N ASP A 116 -15.77 -11.17 15.66
CA ASP A 116 -15.11 -12.38 16.19
C ASP A 116 -14.48 -12.17 17.59
N GLY A 117 -14.51 -10.94 18.11
CA GLY A 117 -13.91 -10.55 19.38
C GLY A 117 -12.39 -10.38 19.33
N LYS A 118 -11.73 -10.67 18.20
CA LYS A 118 -10.29 -10.54 18.02
C LYS A 118 -9.94 -9.16 17.50
N ALA A 119 -8.76 -8.66 17.88
CA ALA A 119 -8.27 -7.37 17.45
C ALA A 119 -7.45 -7.47 16.15
N ARG A 120 -7.60 -6.51 15.24
CA ARG A 120 -6.71 -6.24 14.12
C ARG A 120 -5.99 -4.93 14.38
N SER A 121 -4.66 -4.94 14.30
CA SER A 121 -3.86 -3.71 14.30
C SER A 121 -3.76 -3.17 12.87
N ILE A 122 -4.06 -1.90 12.69
CA ILE A 122 -3.87 -1.20 11.43
C ILE A 122 -3.15 0.14 11.67
N GLN A 123 -2.44 0.63 10.66
CA GLN A 123 -1.88 1.97 10.71
C GLN A 123 -3.00 3.02 10.62
N SER A 124 -3.04 3.96 11.55
CA SER A 124 -3.90 5.15 11.47
C SER A 124 -3.30 6.15 10.48
N MET A 125 -3.38 5.85 9.19
CA MET A 125 -2.93 6.75 8.14
C MET A 125 -4.08 7.62 7.65
N THR A 126 -3.96 8.94 7.77
CA THR A 126 -4.93 9.93 7.24
C THR A 126 -4.98 9.94 5.70
N ALA A 127 -4.02 9.30 5.03
CA ALA A 127 -3.79 9.42 3.57
C ALA A 127 -4.37 8.30 2.69
N THR A 128 -4.86 7.18 3.26
CA THR A 128 -5.39 6.05 2.46
C THR A 128 -6.92 6.06 2.49
N THR A 129 -7.53 6.72 1.50
CA THR A 129 -8.98 6.69 1.29
C THR A 129 -9.35 5.42 0.51
N PHE A 130 -10.12 4.52 1.14
CA PHE A 130 -10.74 3.38 0.46
C PHE A 130 -12.04 3.83 -0.21
N TRP A 131 -12.54 3.06 -1.16
CA TRP A 131 -13.82 3.34 -1.84
C TRP A 131 -14.75 2.15 -1.69
N SER A 132 -16.03 2.41 -1.40
CA SER A 132 -17.07 1.39 -1.42
C SER A 132 -17.42 0.98 -2.85
N ALA A 133 -18.15 -0.13 -3.00
CA ALA A 133 -18.73 -0.53 -4.29
C ALA A 133 -19.63 0.56 -4.91
N ASP A 134 -20.24 1.41 -4.07
CA ASP A 134 -21.07 2.56 -4.50
C ASP A 134 -20.24 3.83 -4.79
N GLY A 135 -18.91 3.76 -4.75
CA GLY A 135 -18.01 4.89 -5.00
C GLY A 135 -17.95 5.92 -3.87
N LYS A 136 -18.35 5.56 -2.64
CA LYS A 136 -18.21 6.45 -1.47
C LYS A 136 -16.86 6.26 -0.81
N PRO A 137 -16.19 7.33 -0.34
CA PRO A 137 -14.95 7.19 0.41
C PRO A 137 -15.22 6.52 1.76
N MET A 138 -14.32 5.62 2.16
CA MET A 138 -14.36 4.87 3.41
C MET A 138 -12.99 4.92 4.11
N SER A 139 -13.00 4.87 5.43
CA SER A 139 -11.76 4.73 6.20
C SER A 139 -11.20 3.31 6.11
N ALA A 140 -9.92 3.13 6.43
CA ALA A 140 -9.28 1.83 6.54
C ALA A 140 -10.03 0.89 7.51
N ALA A 141 -10.54 1.42 8.62
CA ALA A 141 -11.32 0.67 9.60
C ALA A 141 -12.64 0.18 9.01
N GLN A 142 -13.38 1.05 8.33
CA GLN A 142 -14.65 0.71 7.69
C GLN A 142 -14.46 -0.31 6.56
N PHE A 143 -13.39 -0.17 5.77
CA PHE A 143 -13.07 -1.15 4.73
C PHE A 143 -12.74 -2.51 5.35
N LEU A 144 -11.98 -2.55 6.44
CA LEU A 144 -11.64 -3.78 7.15
C LEU A 144 -12.89 -4.47 7.74
N GLU A 145 -13.80 -3.72 8.36
CA GLU A 145 -15.08 -4.24 8.86
C GLU A 145 -15.96 -4.78 7.73
N SER A 146 -16.05 -4.03 6.62
CA SER A 146 -16.80 -4.43 5.43
C SER A 146 -16.25 -5.71 4.80
N LEU A 147 -14.92 -5.78 4.62
CA LEU A 147 -14.25 -6.96 4.11
C LEU A 147 -14.50 -8.16 5.03
N PHE A 148 -14.27 -8.01 6.34
CA PHE A 148 -14.53 -9.07 7.31
C PHE A 148 -15.97 -9.59 7.25
N GLY A 149 -16.96 -8.71 7.10
CA GLY A 149 -18.36 -9.10 6.98
C GLY A 149 -18.70 -9.88 5.70
N ALA A 150 -17.95 -9.65 4.62
CA ALA A 150 -18.17 -10.31 3.32
C ALA A 150 -17.43 -11.65 3.17
N LEU A 151 -16.27 -11.85 3.83
CA LEU A 151 -15.46 -13.06 3.70
C LEU A 151 -16.22 -14.39 3.96
N PRO A 152 -17.17 -14.47 4.92
CA PRO A 152 -17.94 -15.69 5.15
C PRO A 152 -18.80 -16.17 3.97
N GLU A 153 -19.06 -15.31 2.96
CA GLU A 153 -19.75 -15.71 1.73
C GLU A 153 -18.84 -16.53 0.79
N PHE A 154 -17.51 -16.47 0.98
CA PHE A 154 -16.52 -17.06 0.08
C PHE A 154 -15.86 -18.31 0.64
N PHE A 155 -15.63 -18.36 1.96
CA PHE A 155 -15.02 -19.49 2.64
C PHE A 155 -15.39 -19.47 4.13
N LYS A 156 -15.48 -20.66 4.74
CA LYS A 156 -15.93 -20.86 6.13
C LYS A 156 -14.79 -20.82 7.15
N ASP A 157 -13.60 -21.29 6.76
CA ASP A 157 -12.45 -21.50 7.62
C ASP A 157 -11.14 -21.34 6.85
N GLU A 158 -10.02 -21.39 7.57
CA GLU A 158 -8.69 -21.24 7.01
C GLU A 158 -8.35 -22.36 6.02
N ASP A 159 -8.79 -23.58 6.30
CA ASP A 159 -8.51 -24.74 5.44
C ASP A 159 -9.21 -24.60 4.08
N GLU A 160 -10.45 -24.11 4.06
CA GLU A 160 -11.16 -23.81 2.82
C GLU A 160 -10.50 -22.65 2.06
N LEU A 161 -10.07 -21.59 2.76
CA LEU A 161 -9.30 -20.52 2.14
C LEU A 161 -8.01 -21.07 1.50
N ARG A 162 -7.25 -21.93 2.20
CA ARG A 162 -6.04 -22.58 1.67
C ARG A 162 -6.35 -23.46 0.47
N ALA A 163 -7.43 -24.24 0.50
CA ALA A 163 -7.83 -25.10 -0.60
C ALA A 163 -8.19 -24.28 -1.85
N LEU A 164 -8.99 -23.22 -1.69
CA LEU A 164 -9.35 -22.32 -2.78
C LEU A 164 -8.14 -21.55 -3.31
N TRP A 165 -7.26 -21.09 -2.43
CA TRP A 165 -6.12 -20.26 -2.82
C TRP A 165 -4.97 -21.07 -3.42
N SER A 166 -4.80 -22.34 -3.07
CA SER A 166 -3.68 -23.17 -3.53
C SER A 166 -3.73 -23.51 -5.02
N ALA A 167 -4.93 -23.55 -5.62
CA ALA A 167 -5.09 -23.83 -7.04
C ALA A 167 -5.36 -22.52 -7.82
N PRO A 168 -4.65 -22.27 -8.96
CA PRO A 168 -4.80 -21.02 -9.73
C PRO A 168 -6.24 -20.72 -10.16
N ASP A 169 -6.99 -21.74 -10.58
CA ASP A 169 -8.34 -21.55 -11.12
C ASP A 169 -9.36 -21.16 -10.05
N THR A 170 -9.27 -21.76 -8.86
CA THR A 170 -10.13 -21.40 -7.72
C THR A 170 -9.70 -20.09 -7.08
N ARG A 171 -8.39 -19.79 -7.04
CA ARG A 171 -7.87 -18.50 -6.59
C ARG A 171 -8.39 -17.36 -7.46
N ARG A 172 -8.37 -17.53 -8.78
CA ARG A 172 -8.89 -16.55 -9.73
C ARG A 172 -10.37 -16.26 -9.48
N LYS A 173 -11.19 -17.31 -9.37
CA LYS A 173 -12.62 -17.18 -9.07
C LYS A 173 -12.89 -16.47 -7.74
N LEU A 174 -12.09 -16.77 -6.71
CA LEU A 174 -12.18 -16.09 -5.42
C LEU A 174 -11.86 -14.59 -5.55
N LEU A 175 -10.78 -14.24 -6.25
CA LEU A 175 -10.40 -12.84 -6.50
C LEU A 175 -11.44 -12.08 -7.34
N GLU A 176 -12.01 -12.73 -8.36
CA GLU A 176 -13.10 -12.18 -9.18
C GLU A 176 -14.35 -11.90 -8.31
N GLY A 177 -14.78 -12.88 -7.50
CA GLY A 177 -15.92 -12.71 -6.61
C GLY A 177 -15.70 -11.62 -5.55
N LEU A 178 -14.48 -11.51 -5.00
CA LEU A 178 -14.11 -10.41 -4.11
C LEU A 178 -14.19 -9.06 -4.84
N ALA A 179 -13.71 -8.99 -6.08
CA ALA A 179 -13.76 -7.77 -6.89
C ALA A 179 -15.19 -7.33 -7.20
N GLU A 180 -16.10 -8.27 -7.50
CA GLU A 180 -17.54 -7.98 -7.70
C GLU A 180 -18.20 -7.36 -6.47
N LYS A 181 -17.72 -7.67 -5.26
CA LYS A 181 -18.16 -7.08 -3.99
C LYS A 181 -17.44 -5.77 -3.64
N GLY A 182 -16.55 -5.27 -4.50
CA GLY A 182 -15.78 -4.05 -4.28
C GLY A 182 -14.42 -4.25 -3.60
N PHE A 183 -14.00 -5.51 -3.39
CA PHE A 183 -12.71 -5.87 -2.80
C PHE A 183 -11.71 -6.32 -3.89
N GLY A 184 -11.51 -5.45 -4.87
CA GLY A 184 -10.58 -5.71 -5.97
C GLY A 184 -9.11 -5.65 -5.55
N LYS A 185 -8.22 -5.89 -6.51
CA LYS A 185 -6.76 -5.89 -6.32
C LYS A 185 -6.24 -4.60 -5.68
N GLU A 186 -6.67 -3.45 -6.19
CA GLU A 186 -6.20 -2.14 -5.71
C GLU A 186 -6.58 -1.90 -4.23
N PRO A 187 -7.86 -2.02 -3.82
CA PRO A 187 -8.23 -1.94 -2.40
C PRO A 187 -7.49 -2.95 -1.51
N LEU A 188 -7.32 -4.19 -1.95
CA LEU A 188 -6.58 -5.20 -1.17
C LEU A 188 -5.09 -4.86 -1.03
N ALA A 189 -4.47 -4.28 -2.06
CA ALA A 189 -3.09 -3.79 -2.00
C ALA A 189 -2.94 -2.58 -1.07
N GLU A 190 -3.93 -1.68 -1.01
CA GLU A 190 -3.95 -0.62 0.00
C GLU A 190 -4.09 -1.21 1.41
N MET A 191 -4.90 -2.26 1.58
CA MET A 191 -5.00 -2.96 2.85
C MET A 191 -3.66 -3.59 3.25
N GLN A 192 -2.89 -4.17 2.33
CA GLN A 192 -1.53 -4.64 2.61
C GLN A 192 -0.65 -3.55 3.24
N LYS A 193 -0.73 -2.31 2.75
CA LYS A 193 0.05 -1.20 3.32
C LYS A 193 -0.40 -0.87 4.74
N VAL A 194 -1.72 -0.78 4.92
CA VAL A 194 -2.38 -0.46 6.19
C VAL A 194 -2.06 -1.47 7.29
N ILE A 195 -1.81 -2.74 6.95
CA ILE A 195 -1.43 -3.78 7.92
C ILE A 195 0.06 -4.11 7.94
N GLU A 196 0.91 -3.33 7.25
CA GLU A 196 2.36 -3.55 7.15
C GLU A 196 2.75 -4.91 6.53
N ALA A 197 1.97 -5.35 5.55
CA ALA A 197 2.12 -6.64 4.88
C ALA A 197 2.39 -6.52 3.36
N GLN A 198 3.07 -5.45 2.90
CA GLN A 198 3.36 -5.26 1.46
C GLN A 198 4.25 -6.37 0.87
N SER A 199 5.06 -7.01 1.72
CA SER A 199 5.89 -8.16 1.35
C SER A 199 5.14 -9.49 1.43
N SER A 200 3.90 -9.51 1.94
CA SER A 200 3.08 -10.72 2.10
C SER A 200 2.20 -10.98 0.86
N ASP A 201 1.58 -12.16 0.79
CA ASP A 201 0.60 -12.49 -0.25
C ASP A 201 -0.77 -11.85 0.09
N LEU A 202 -1.66 -11.71 -0.89
CA LEU A 202 -3.06 -11.37 -0.63
C LEU A 202 -3.76 -12.45 0.21
N PHE A 203 -3.34 -13.71 0.11
CA PHE A 203 -3.74 -14.77 1.04
C PHE A 203 -3.57 -14.34 2.49
N ASP A 204 -2.41 -13.79 2.83
CA ASP A 204 -2.07 -13.38 4.19
C ASP A 204 -2.94 -12.22 4.67
N VAL A 205 -3.34 -11.31 3.78
CA VAL A 205 -4.31 -10.26 4.10
C VAL A 205 -5.67 -10.84 4.41
N LEU A 206 -6.17 -11.74 3.57
CA LEU A 206 -7.48 -12.37 3.77
C LEU A 206 -7.50 -13.20 5.06
N ALA A 207 -6.43 -13.97 5.30
CA ALA A 207 -6.28 -14.78 6.49
C ALA A 207 -6.13 -13.93 7.76
N TYR A 208 -5.40 -12.82 7.68
CA TYR A 208 -5.33 -11.84 8.76
C TYR A 208 -6.71 -11.26 9.06
N VAL A 209 -7.43 -10.78 8.05
CA VAL A 209 -8.76 -10.17 8.25
C VAL A 209 -9.75 -11.20 8.80
N ALA A 210 -9.88 -12.37 8.18
CA ALA A 210 -10.85 -13.40 8.60
C ALA A 210 -10.52 -14.04 9.95
N PHE A 211 -9.25 -14.36 10.21
CA PHE A 211 -8.88 -15.30 11.29
C PHE A 211 -7.90 -14.73 12.32
N ALA A 212 -7.38 -13.52 12.09
CA ALA A 212 -6.35 -12.86 12.90
C ALA A 212 -4.97 -13.56 12.84
N LEU A 213 -4.67 -14.23 11.74
CA LEU A 213 -3.36 -14.88 11.55
C LEU A 213 -2.30 -13.84 11.18
N ALA A 214 -1.11 -13.97 11.77
CA ALA A 214 0.00 -13.10 11.45
C ALA A 214 0.38 -13.25 9.97
N PRO A 215 0.50 -12.15 9.20
CA PRO A 215 0.91 -12.23 7.80
C PRO A 215 2.30 -12.84 7.65
N GLN A 216 2.46 -13.77 6.70
CA GLN A 216 3.75 -14.32 6.32
C GLN A 216 4.27 -13.65 5.06
N THR A 217 5.58 -13.36 4.99
CA THR A 217 6.15 -12.78 3.78
C THR A 217 6.18 -13.79 2.62
N ARG A 218 6.09 -13.29 1.38
CA ARG A 218 6.23 -14.10 0.17
C ARG A 218 7.56 -14.85 0.13
N ALA A 219 8.64 -14.23 0.67
CA ALA A 219 9.97 -14.82 0.72
C ALA A 219 10.03 -16.03 1.66
N GLU A 220 9.48 -15.92 2.88
CA GLU A 220 9.37 -17.04 3.81
C GLU A 220 8.52 -18.15 3.22
N ARG A 221 7.38 -17.80 2.61
CA ARG A 221 6.48 -18.74 1.94
C ARG A 221 7.18 -19.51 0.82
N ALA A 222 7.91 -18.80 -0.04
CA ALA A 222 8.68 -19.41 -1.11
C ALA A 222 9.79 -20.31 -0.57
N ALA A 223 10.48 -19.92 0.51
CA ALA A 223 11.53 -20.73 1.12
C ALA A 223 10.98 -22.05 1.67
N MET A 224 9.81 -22.05 2.32
CA MET A 224 9.16 -23.28 2.81
C MET A 224 8.76 -24.20 1.64
N ALA A 225 8.13 -23.64 0.61
CA ALA A 225 7.70 -24.41 -0.56
C ALA A 225 8.87 -25.11 -1.28
N LYS A 226 10.06 -24.48 -1.33
CA LYS A 226 11.26 -25.09 -1.94
C LYS A 226 11.64 -26.42 -1.30
N THR A 227 11.50 -26.55 0.02
CA THR A 227 11.86 -27.79 0.73
C THR A 227 11.01 -28.98 0.27
N GLU A 228 9.72 -28.76 0.05
CA GLU A 228 8.80 -29.80 -0.45
C GLU A 228 9.00 -30.06 -1.94
N VAL A 229 9.22 -29.00 -2.73
CA VAL A 229 9.49 -29.07 -4.17
C VAL A 229 10.74 -29.89 -4.46
N HIS A 230 11.81 -29.72 -3.67
CA HIS A 230 13.07 -30.44 -3.89
C HIS A 230 12.97 -31.95 -3.68
N GLN A 231 11.92 -32.43 -2.99
CA GLN A 231 11.68 -33.86 -2.79
C GLN A 231 10.85 -34.48 -3.93
N GLN A 232 10.08 -33.68 -4.67
CA GLN A 232 9.07 -34.18 -5.62
C GLN A 232 9.42 -33.95 -7.10
N PHE A 233 10.36 -33.06 -7.40
CA PHE A 233 10.67 -32.66 -8.77
C PHE A 233 12.13 -32.94 -9.14
N THR A 234 12.41 -33.05 -10.44
CA THR A 234 13.78 -33.20 -10.97
C THR A 234 14.57 -31.90 -10.85
N ASP A 235 15.91 -31.94 -10.85
CA ASP A 235 16.77 -30.74 -10.75
C ASP A 235 16.40 -29.62 -11.74
N ARG A 236 16.06 -29.98 -12.98
CA ARG A 236 15.63 -29.02 -14.02
C ARG A 236 14.28 -28.39 -13.69
N GLN A 237 13.35 -29.18 -13.19
CA GLN A 237 12.03 -28.70 -12.76
C GLN A 237 12.14 -27.85 -11.49
N GLN A 238 12.99 -28.23 -10.54
CA GLN A 238 13.29 -27.42 -9.35
C GLN A 238 13.84 -26.06 -9.74
N ALA A 239 14.82 -26.01 -10.65
CA ALA A 239 15.38 -24.75 -11.15
C ALA A 239 14.35 -23.85 -11.86
N PHE A 240 13.34 -24.45 -12.52
CA PHE A 240 12.21 -23.70 -13.07
C PHE A 240 11.27 -23.21 -11.98
N VAL A 241 10.89 -24.05 -11.00
CA VAL A 241 10.05 -23.65 -9.86
C VAL A 241 10.73 -22.54 -9.06
N ASP A 242 12.03 -22.64 -8.79
CA ASP A 242 12.83 -21.61 -8.13
C ASP A 242 12.78 -20.26 -8.84
N PHE A 243 12.85 -20.29 -10.17
CA PHE A 243 12.69 -19.10 -11.00
C PHE A 243 11.29 -18.50 -10.86
N VAL A 244 10.23 -19.32 -10.91
CA VAL A 244 8.85 -18.86 -10.73
C VAL A 244 8.64 -18.27 -9.33
N LEU A 245 9.16 -18.94 -8.29
CA LEU A 245 9.12 -18.46 -6.91
C LEU A 245 9.83 -17.12 -6.75
N ALA A 246 10.95 -16.90 -7.43
CA ALA A 246 11.62 -15.60 -7.42
C ALA A 246 10.76 -14.48 -8.05
N GLN A 247 10.05 -14.77 -9.14
CA GLN A 247 9.10 -13.81 -9.73
C GLN A 247 7.93 -13.54 -8.80
N TYR A 248 7.36 -14.57 -8.17
CA TYR A 248 6.30 -14.46 -7.16
C TYR A 248 6.72 -13.57 -5.97
N VAL A 249 7.91 -13.79 -5.42
CA VAL A 249 8.45 -12.98 -4.30
C VAL A 249 8.59 -11.50 -4.70
N LYS A 250 8.95 -11.23 -5.96
CA LYS A 250 9.15 -9.87 -6.46
C LYS A 250 7.81 -9.20 -6.83
N GLU A 251 7.06 -9.79 -7.74
CA GLU A 251 5.92 -9.17 -8.41
C GLU A 251 4.57 -9.53 -7.75
N GLY A 252 4.45 -10.71 -7.14
CA GLY A 252 3.29 -11.11 -6.34
C GLY A 252 2.54 -12.32 -6.88
N VAL A 253 1.37 -12.60 -6.30
CA VAL A 253 0.57 -13.80 -6.55
C VAL A 253 0.09 -13.93 -8.00
N GLU A 254 0.04 -12.84 -8.75
CA GLU A 254 -0.35 -12.85 -10.16
C GLU A 254 0.60 -13.66 -11.04
N GLU A 255 1.88 -13.74 -10.69
CA GLU A 255 2.87 -14.55 -11.42
C GLU A 255 2.56 -16.05 -11.35
N LEU A 256 1.67 -16.46 -10.45
CA LEU A 256 1.25 -17.84 -10.27
C LEU A 256 0.00 -18.19 -11.08
N ASP A 257 -0.58 -17.25 -11.83
CA ASP A 257 -1.71 -17.53 -12.72
C ASP A 257 -1.30 -18.47 -13.87
N ALA A 258 -2.19 -19.36 -14.31
CA ALA A 258 -1.97 -20.26 -15.44
C ALA A 258 -1.59 -19.50 -16.74
N GLU A 259 -2.10 -18.30 -16.95
CA GLU A 259 -1.78 -17.46 -18.11
C GLU A 259 -0.31 -16.97 -18.10
N LYS A 260 0.32 -16.93 -16.93
CA LYS A 260 1.73 -16.52 -16.79
C LYS A 260 2.72 -17.61 -17.18
N LEU A 261 2.27 -18.86 -17.30
CA LEU A 261 3.16 -19.97 -17.63
C LEU A 261 3.95 -19.72 -18.92
N THR A 262 3.26 -19.32 -20.01
CA THR A 262 3.94 -19.08 -21.30
C THR A 262 4.93 -17.90 -21.22
N PRO A 263 4.55 -16.71 -20.71
CA PRO A 263 5.50 -15.62 -20.44
C PRO A 263 6.72 -16.03 -19.61
N LEU A 264 6.51 -16.79 -18.52
CA LEU A 264 7.59 -17.23 -17.62
C LEU A 264 8.55 -18.20 -18.31
N LEU A 265 8.04 -19.13 -19.12
CA LEU A 265 8.89 -20.02 -19.93
C LEU A 265 9.74 -19.23 -20.92
N ARG A 266 9.14 -18.25 -21.62
CA ARG A 266 9.89 -17.36 -22.53
C ARG A 266 10.96 -16.57 -21.81
N LEU A 267 10.65 -16.04 -20.62
CA LEU A 267 11.59 -15.28 -19.81
C LEU A 267 12.76 -16.16 -19.33
N ARG A 268 12.48 -17.38 -18.86
CA ARG A 268 13.49 -18.30 -18.33
C ARG A 268 14.39 -18.94 -19.41
N TYR A 269 13.84 -19.13 -20.61
CA TYR A 269 14.50 -19.82 -21.72
C TYR A 269 14.82 -18.88 -22.90
N ASN A 270 14.85 -17.56 -22.68
CA ASN A 270 15.19 -16.57 -23.73
C ASN A 270 14.38 -16.73 -25.03
N ASN A 271 13.07 -16.97 -24.91
CA ASN A 271 12.12 -17.29 -25.98
C ASN A 271 12.28 -18.66 -26.67
N ALA A 272 13.21 -19.51 -26.25
CA ALA A 272 13.39 -20.86 -26.77
C ALA A 272 12.48 -21.88 -26.05
N ILE A 273 11.20 -21.95 -26.43
CA ILE A 273 10.24 -22.90 -25.84
C ILE A 273 10.63 -24.37 -26.06
N ALA A 274 11.34 -24.67 -27.15
CA ALA A 274 11.84 -26.02 -27.41
C ALA A 274 12.79 -26.51 -26.30
N ASP A 275 13.67 -25.63 -25.79
CA ASP A 275 14.59 -25.95 -24.70
C ASP A 275 13.84 -26.18 -23.39
N ALA A 276 12.76 -25.42 -23.16
CA ALA A 276 11.89 -25.64 -22.00
C ALA A 276 11.22 -27.03 -22.04
N VAL A 277 10.75 -27.47 -23.21
CA VAL A 277 10.16 -28.81 -23.37
C VAL A 277 11.21 -29.91 -23.19
N ALA A 278 12.44 -29.68 -23.68
CA ALA A 278 13.53 -30.63 -23.49
C ALA A 278 13.94 -30.77 -22.02
N ASP A 279 14.01 -29.66 -21.27
CA ASP A 279 14.43 -29.65 -19.87
C ASP A 279 13.32 -30.08 -18.89
N LEU A 280 12.07 -29.70 -19.15
CA LEU A 280 10.96 -29.82 -18.19
C LEU A 280 9.97 -30.93 -18.52
N GLY A 281 9.98 -31.42 -19.76
CA GLY A 281 9.08 -32.44 -20.30
C GLY A 281 7.98 -31.88 -21.21
N SER A 282 6.99 -32.72 -21.51
CA SER A 282 5.83 -32.35 -22.33
C SER A 282 5.05 -31.17 -21.74
N ALA A 283 4.29 -30.45 -22.57
CA ALA A 283 3.49 -29.30 -22.13
C ALA A 283 2.58 -29.64 -20.93
N ASP A 284 2.00 -30.84 -20.91
CA ASP A 284 1.18 -31.32 -19.79
C ASP A 284 1.99 -31.52 -18.51
N GLN A 285 3.21 -32.03 -18.61
CA GLN A 285 4.12 -32.16 -17.47
C GLN A 285 4.53 -30.79 -16.94
N ILE A 286 4.85 -29.84 -17.83
CA ILE A 286 5.19 -28.46 -17.43
C ILE A 286 4.02 -27.83 -16.68
N ARG A 287 2.79 -27.95 -17.21
CA ARG A 287 1.58 -27.44 -16.54
C ARG A 287 1.37 -28.11 -15.18
N LYS A 288 1.56 -29.42 -15.08
CA LYS A 288 1.45 -30.16 -13.81
C LYS A 288 2.50 -29.71 -12.79
N VAL A 289 3.74 -29.46 -13.21
CA VAL A 289 4.77 -28.89 -12.33
C VAL A 289 4.35 -27.49 -11.87
N PHE A 290 4.02 -26.60 -12.81
CA PHE A 290 3.66 -25.20 -12.53
C PHE A 290 2.44 -25.05 -11.62
N VAL A 291 1.40 -25.87 -11.79
CA VAL A 291 0.21 -25.85 -10.94
C VAL A 291 0.47 -26.62 -9.64
N GLY A 292 1.13 -27.78 -9.74
CA GLY A 292 1.28 -28.73 -8.65
C GLY A 292 2.18 -28.26 -7.52
N PHE A 293 3.18 -27.41 -7.80
CA PHE A 293 4.03 -26.89 -6.73
C PHE A 293 3.31 -25.86 -5.85
N GLN A 294 2.29 -25.17 -6.36
CA GLN A 294 1.71 -24.02 -5.68
C GLN A 294 1.01 -24.36 -4.37
N LYS A 295 0.50 -25.58 -4.22
CA LYS A 295 -0.07 -26.03 -2.94
C LYS A 295 0.95 -25.97 -1.80
N TYR A 296 2.23 -26.21 -2.07
CA TYR A 296 3.31 -26.16 -1.08
C TYR A 296 3.57 -24.74 -0.56
N LEU A 297 3.10 -23.71 -1.28
CA LEU A 297 3.13 -22.34 -0.76
C LEU A 297 2.16 -22.16 0.42
N TYR A 298 1.07 -22.92 0.48
CA TYR A 298 -0.01 -22.70 1.45
C TYR A 298 -0.32 -23.93 2.28
N GLU A 299 0.59 -24.91 2.36
CA GLU A 299 0.47 -25.99 3.33
C GLU A 299 0.65 -25.45 4.75
N ALA A 300 -0.07 -26.05 5.71
CA ALA A 300 0.08 -25.70 7.12
C ALA A 300 1.43 -26.24 7.61
N ASN A 301 2.19 -25.43 8.34
CA ASN A 301 3.39 -25.95 9.00
C ASN A 301 2.96 -27.07 9.95
N PRO A 302 3.60 -28.25 9.91
CA PRO A 302 3.50 -29.16 11.02
C PRO A 302 4.11 -28.45 12.24
N ASN A 303 3.26 -28.13 13.23
CA ASN A 303 3.69 -27.65 14.53
C ASN A 303 4.66 -28.63 15.21
#